data_AF-A0A353YEN9-F1
#
_entry.id   AF-A0A353YEN9-F1
#
_cell.length_a   1.000
_cell.length_b   1.000
_cell.length_c   1.000
_cell.angle_alpha   90.00
_cell.angle_beta   90.00
_cell.angle_gamma   90.00
#
_symmetry.space_group_name_H-M   'P 1'
#
loop_
_entity.id
_entity.type
_entity.pdbx_description
1 polymer ?
#
loop_
_entity_poly.entity_id
_entity_poly.type
_entity_poly.pdbx_seq_one_letter_code
_entity_poly.pdbx_strand_id
1 'polypeptide(L)'
;MLPLAPKVSVIVDGGGRLALDALSADIRLRAIPTAEGPALHVALAGNVASAIPLGVGAPDQAVNIVMRSLELIAARGPEARARDVLRRDGIAAFRAAASDRISAASPPPARPRAEAIGRHRQKDGAFALGVGLTFGHAHAGTLIELAHVAKANGAKWVRPAPDRVLLLGPFSEANATATRIAAERFDFVTAPRDPRRRIVACPGAPACASGLIAARALAAELAQHLPPSDDGTPVHVSGCAKGCAHPASAPLTVVGTEQGCGIVRDGSARTAPSAYLDPADIVTEIVRIAGKTREAVDA
;
A
#
# COMPACT_ATOMS: atom_id res chain seq x y z
N MET A 1 18.47 -4.29 -25.22
CA MET A 1 17.90 -3.98 -23.90
C MET A 1 16.79 -2.96 -24.12
N LEU A 2 15.60 -3.14 -23.52
CA LEU A 2 14.48 -2.20 -23.64
C LEU A 2 14.73 -0.97 -22.74
N PRO A 3 14.94 0.25 -23.27
CA PRO A 3 15.16 1.44 -22.46
C PRO A 3 13.84 1.92 -21.85
N LEU A 4 13.51 1.44 -20.66
CA LEU A 4 12.32 1.82 -19.90
C LEU A 4 12.65 2.85 -18.83
N ALA A 5 11.69 3.75 -18.56
CA ALA A 5 11.84 4.68 -17.46
C ALA A 5 11.93 3.95 -16.12
N PRO A 6 12.72 4.46 -15.14
CA PRO A 6 12.92 3.79 -13.85
C PRO A 6 11.64 3.47 -13.07
N LYS A 7 10.52 4.13 -13.40
CA LYS A 7 9.23 3.97 -12.73
C LYS A 7 8.16 3.27 -13.57
N VAL A 8 8.49 2.72 -14.75
CA VAL A 8 7.54 1.90 -15.51
C VAL A 8 7.12 0.70 -14.66
N SER A 9 5.82 0.45 -14.54
CA SER A 9 5.30 -0.62 -13.69
C SER A 9 4.21 -1.46 -14.36
N VAL A 10 4.22 -2.76 -14.04
CA VAL A 10 3.23 -3.74 -14.46
C VAL A 10 2.59 -4.35 -13.22
N ILE A 11 1.26 -4.40 -13.19
CA ILE A 11 0.50 -5.08 -12.14
C ILE A 11 -0.16 -6.33 -12.71
N VAL A 12 0.03 -7.46 -12.02
CA VAL A 12 -0.69 -8.71 -12.27
C VAL A 12 -1.51 -9.04 -11.03
N ASP A 13 -2.82 -9.00 -11.16
CA ASP A 13 -3.79 -9.23 -10.09
C ASP A 13 -4.59 -10.51 -10.39
N GLY A 14 -4.54 -11.47 -9.48
CA GLY A 14 -5.23 -12.77 -9.62
C GLY A 14 -6.75 -12.71 -9.45
N GLY A 15 -7.36 -11.53 -9.33
CA GLY A 15 -8.81 -11.37 -9.18
C GLY A 15 -9.33 -11.72 -7.79
N GLY A 16 -8.43 -11.96 -6.83
CA GLY A 16 -8.77 -12.34 -5.45
C GLY A 16 -9.30 -11.18 -4.60
N ARG A 17 -9.54 -11.47 -3.31
CA ARG A 17 -10.04 -10.49 -2.33
C ARG A 17 -9.02 -9.38 -2.04
N LEU A 18 -7.76 -9.75 -1.83
CA LEU A 18 -6.66 -8.80 -1.61
C LEU A 18 -6.24 -8.19 -2.95
N ALA A 19 -6.95 -7.14 -3.33
CA ALA A 19 -6.85 -6.46 -4.63
C ALA A 19 -5.68 -5.47 -4.67
N LEU A 20 -5.16 -5.22 -5.88
CA LEU A 20 -4.19 -4.16 -6.19
C LEU A 20 -4.86 -2.95 -6.84
N ASP A 21 -6.17 -2.78 -6.64
CA ASP A 21 -7.03 -1.83 -7.34
C ASP A 21 -6.64 -0.37 -7.13
N ALA A 22 -6.14 0.00 -5.94
CA ALA A 22 -5.74 1.37 -5.60
C ALA A 22 -4.36 1.77 -6.17
N LEU A 23 -3.48 0.80 -6.45
CA LEU A 23 -2.14 1.07 -6.97
C LEU A 23 -2.23 1.59 -8.41
N SER A 24 -1.35 2.51 -8.79
CA SER A 24 -1.25 2.96 -10.18
C SER A 24 -0.18 2.16 -10.94
N ALA A 25 -0.43 1.82 -12.20
CA ALA A 25 0.55 1.17 -13.07
C ALA A 25 0.44 1.60 -14.53
N ASP A 26 1.52 1.40 -15.29
CA ASP A 26 1.52 1.61 -16.74
C ASP A 26 0.70 0.54 -17.45
N ILE A 27 0.82 -0.71 -17.00
CA ILE A 27 0.08 -1.85 -17.54
C ILE A 27 -0.53 -2.62 -16.37
N ARG A 28 -1.82 -2.96 -16.47
CA ARG A 28 -2.55 -3.74 -15.47
C ARG A 28 -3.16 -4.96 -16.14
N LEU A 29 -2.99 -6.12 -15.52
CA LEU A 29 -3.66 -7.36 -15.88
C LEU A 29 -4.44 -7.83 -14.66
N ARG A 30 -5.75 -7.98 -14.79
CA ARG A 30 -6.62 -8.52 -13.75
C ARG A 30 -7.29 -9.78 -14.25
N ALA A 31 -7.10 -10.89 -13.55
CA ALA A 31 -7.86 -12.11 -13.81
C ALA A 31 -9.34 -11.86 -13.52
N ILE A 32 -10.18 -12.22 -14.48
CA ILE A 32 -11.63 -12.15 -14.41
C ILE A 32 -12.22 -13.53 -14.76
N PRO A 33 -13.29 -13.96 -14.08
CA PRO A 33 -13.99 -15.17 -14.48
C PRO A 33 -14.80 -14.91 -15.75
N THR A 34 -14.80 -15.86 -16.69
CA THR A 34 -15.66 -15.87 -17.88
C THR A 34 -16.30 -17.25 -18.04
N ALA A 35 -17.27 -17.38 -18.95
CA ALA A 35 -17.91 -18.68 -19.25
C ALA A 35 -16.91 -19.72 -19.79
N GLU A 36 -15.86 -19.29 -20.48
CA GLU A 36 -14.84 -20.14 -21.11
C GLU A 36 -13.63 -20.41 -20.20
N GLY A 37 -13.62 -19.84 -19.00
CA GLY A 37 -12.50 -19.93 -18.06
C GLY A 37 -11.96 -18.56 -17.62
N PRO A 38 -10.83 -18.50 -16.92
CA PRO A 38 -10.23 -17.24 -16.51
C PRO A 38 -9.69 -16.48 -17.74
N ALA A 39 -9.99 -15.19 -17.83
CA ALA A 39 -9.39 -14.27 -18.80
C ALA A 39 -8.68 -13.12 -18.08
N LEU A 40 -7.88 -12.34 -18.81
CA LEU A 40 -7.17 -11.18 -18.27
C LEU A 40 -7.77 -9.90 -18.84
N HIS A 41 -8.38 -9.09 -17.98
CA HIS A 41 -8.69 -7.71 -18.33
C HIS A 41 -7.40 -6.88 -18.29
N VAL A 42 -7.10 -6.21 -19.40
CA VAL A 42 -5.90 -5.39 -19.59
C VAL A 42 -6.29 -3.92 -19.60
N ALA A 43 -5.61 -3.11 -18.79
CA ALA A 43 -5.79 -1.66 -18.74
C ALA A 43 -4.46 -0.92 -18.64
N LEU A 44 -4.46 0.34 -19.05
CA LEU A 44 -3.26 1.15 -19.20
C LEU A 44 -3.33 2.41 -18.33
N ALA A 45 -2.19 2.80 -17.77
CA ALA A 45 -1.96 4.08 -17.11
C ALA A 45 -3.00 4.48 -16.05
N GLY A 46 -2.88 3.93 -14.84
CA GLY A 46 -3.71 4.35 -13.72
C GLY A 46 -3.96 3.26 -12.70
N ASN A 47 -4.90 3.55 -11.80
CA ASN A 47 -5.51 2.58 -10.88
C ASN A 47 -6.84 2.07 -11.47
N VAL A 48 -7.60 1.24 -10.74
CA VAL A 48 -8.86 0.68 -11.28
C VAL A 48 -9.89 1.75 -11.70
N ALA A 49 -9.84 2.94 -11.09
CA ALA A 49 -10.80 4.02 -11.36
C ALA A 49 -10.38 4.94 -12.51
N SER A 50 -9.09 4.96 -12.87
CA SER A 50 -8.52 5.92 -13.83
C SER A 50 -7.85 5.27 -15.04
N ALA A 51 -7.52 3.97 -14.97
CA ALA A 51 -6.86 3.27 -16.05
C ALA A 51 -7.78 3.13 -17.26
N ILE A 52 -7.20 3.25 -18.45
CA ILE A 52 -7.91 3.13 -19.72
C ILE A 52 -7.99 1.65 -20.12
N PRO A 53 -9.21 1.06 -20.26
CA PRO A 53 -9.37 -0.34 -20.66
C PRO A 53 -8.83 -0.59 -22.08
N LEU A 54 -7.89 -1.53 -22.20
CA LEU A 54 -7.36 -1.96 -23.48
C LEU A 54 -8.23 -3.07 -24.08
N GLY A 55 -8.62 -4.05 -23.26
CA GLY A 55 -9.46 -5.19 -23.66
C GLY A 55 -9.32 -6.39 -22.73
N VAL A 56 -9.79 -7.55 -23.17
CA VAL A 56 -9.62 -8.83 -22.48
C VAL A 56 -8.83 -9.79 -23.38
N GLY A 57 -7.82 -10.45 -22.82
CA GLY A 57 -7.01 -11.46 -23.51
C GLY A 57 -6.91 -12.75 -22.72
N ALA A 58 -6.48 -13.83 -23.39
CA ALA A 58 -6.28 -15.12 -22.76
C ALA A 58 -5.03 -15.11 -21.84
N PRO A 59 -5.02 -15.88 -20.73
CA PRO A 59 -3.90 -15.87 -19.78
C PRO A 59 -2.54 -16.29 -20.37
N ASP A 60 -2.54 -17.19 -21.35
CA ASP A 60 -1.34 -17.62 -22.07
C ASP A 60 -0.72 -16.49 -22.93
N GLN A 61 -1.51 -15.49 -23.33
CA GLN A 61 -1.04 -14.32 -24.08
C GLN A 61 -0.55 -13.17 -23.18
N ALA A 62 -0.63 -13.31 -21.85
CA ALA A 62 -0.29 -12.25 -20.90
C ALA A 62 1.10 -11.64 -21.15
N VAL A 63 2.11 -12.51 -21.30
CA VAL A 63 3.50 -12.09 -21.51
C VAL A 63 3.64 -11.33 -22.82
N ASN A 64 3.02 -11.82 -23.89
CA ASN A 64 3.06 -11.15 -25.20
C ASN A 64 2.42 -9.76 -25.14
N ILE A 65 1.23 -9.65 -24.54
CA ILE A 65 0.52 -8.36 -24.40
C ILE A 65 1.37 -7.36 -23.60
N VAL A 66 1.99 -7.80 -22.50
CA VAL A 66 2.87 -6.96 -21.67
C VAL A 66 4.11 -6.54 -22.45
N MET A 67 4.82 -7.48 -23.08
CA MET A 67 6.07 -7.19 -23.78
C MET A 67 5.86 -6.24 -24.95
N ARG A 68 4.81 -6.43 -25.75
CA ARG A 68 4.46 -5.50 -26.85
C ARG A 68 4.10 -4.11 -26.35
N SER A 69 3.39 -4.03 -25.23
CA SER A 69 3.07 -2.74 -24.59
C SER A 69 4.33 -2.05 -24.05
N LEU A 70 5.27 -2.79 -23.46
CA LEU A 70 6.55 -2.26 -22.98
C LEU A 70 7.47 -1.82 -24.13
N GLU A 71 7.52 -2.59 -25.23
CA GLU A 71 8.22 -2.22 -26.46
C GLU A 71 7.70 -0.89 -27.02
N LEU A 72 6.37 -0.72 -27.06
CA LEU A 72 5.75 0.53 -27.50
C LEU A 72 6.11 1.71 -26.59
N ILE A 73 6.11 1.52 -25.26
CA ILE A 73 6.54 2.55 -24.30
C ILE A 73 8.01 2.91 -24.51
N ALA A 74 8.89 1.91 -24.55
CA ALA A 74 10.33 2.11 -24.73
C ALA A 74 10.67 2.83 -26.05
N ALA A 75 9.90 2.57 -27.12
CA ALA A 75 10.05 3.24 -28.40
C ALA A 75 9.73 4.76 -28.37
N ARG A 76 9.23 5.29 -27.25
CA ARG A 76 9.01 6.74 -27.05
C ARG A 76 10.06 7.40 -26.17
N GLY A 77 11.12 6.66 -25.84
CA GLY A 77 12.29 7.17 -25.14
C GLY A 77 12.38 6.70 -23.68
N PRO A 78 13.55 6.89 -23.06
CA PRO A 78 13.88 6.31 -21.76
C PRO A 78 13.07 6.91 -20.60
N GLU A 79 12.36 8.03 -20.79
CA GLU A 79 11.51 8.63 -19.76
C GLU A 79 10.01 8.39 -20.00
N ALA A 80 9.64 7.71 -21.09
CA ALA A 80 8.25 7.52 -21.47
C ALA A 80 7.50 6.57 -20.52
N ARG A 81 6.24 6.91 -20.26
CA ARG A 81 5.27 6.10 -19.52
C ARG A 81 4.07 5.78 -20.40
N ALA A 82 3.25 4.79 -20.02
CA ALA A 82 2.04 4.45 -20.78
C ALA A 82 1.11 5.66 -20.96
N ARG A 83 1.02 6.53 -19.95
CA ARG A 83 0.24 7.78 -20.01
C ARG A 83 0.71 8.74 -21.12
N ASP A 84 2.00 8.73 -21.43
CA ASP A 84 2.59 9.64 -22.44
C ASP A 84 2.34 9.10 -23.84
N VAL A 85 2.43 7.78 -24.02
CA VAL A 85 2.02 7.11 -25.25
C VAL A 85 0.52 7.33 -25.49
N LEU A 86 -0.32 7.15 -24.48
CA LEU A 86 -1.77 7.39 -24.60
C LEU A 86 -2.10 8.83 -24.98
N ARG A 87 -1.37 9.82 -24.43
CA ARG A 87 -1.57 11.24 -24.75
C ARG A 87 -1.12 11.60 -26.17
N ARG A 88 -0.02 11.01 -26.64
CA ARG A 88 0.59 11.34 -27.94
C ARG A 88 -0.01 10.55 -29.10
N ASP A 89 -0.18 9.25 -28.91
CA ASP A 89 -0.50 8.29 -29.97
C ASP A 89 -1.91 7.69 -29.84
N GLY A 90 -2.57 7.92 -28.69
CA GLY A 90 -3.87 7.36 -28.37
C GLY A 90 -3.83 5.86 -28.04
N ILE A 91 -5.00 5.32 -27.66
CA ILE A 91 -5.14 3.90 -27.31
C ILE A 91 -4.98 2.97 -28.54
N ALA A 92 -5.20 3.48 -29.75
CA ALA A 92 -5.10 2.72 -30.99
C ALA A 92 -3.71 2.11 -31.19
N ALA A 93 -2.64 2.82 -30.77
CA ALA A 93 -1.27 2.29 -30.84
C ALA A 93 -1.09 1.03 -29.96
N PHE A 94 -1.65 1.03 -28.75
CA PHE A 94 -1.62 -0.16 -27.88
C PHE A 94 -2.49 -1.28 -28.43
N ARG A 95 -3.66 -0.97 -29.00
CA ARG A 95 -4.51 -1.98 -29.64
C ARG A 95 -3.80 -2.64 -30.82
N ALA A 96 -3.11 -1.86 -31.66
CA ALA A 96 -2.33 -2.40 -32.76
C ALA A 96 -1.17 -3.28 -32.26
N ALA A 97 -0.48 -2.86 -31.18
CA ALA A 97 0.61 -3.63 -30.59
C ALA A 97 0.15 -4.96 -29.95
N ALA A 98 -1.05 -4.98 -29.34
CA ALA A 98 -1.65 -6.20 -28.79
C ALA A 98 -2.33 -7.07 -29.88
N SER A 99 -2.76 -6.44 -30.98
CA SER A 99 -3.35 -7.07 -32.16
C SER A 99 -4.55 -7.98 -31.81
N ASP A 100 -4.60 -9.17 -32.41
CA ASP A 100 -5.58 -10.24 -32.25
C ASP A 100 -5.62 -10.91 -30.85
N ARG A 101 -4.75 -10.51 -29.92
CA ARG A 101 -4.66 -11.11 -28.57
C ARG A 101 -5.65 -10.53 -27.58
N ILE A 102 -6.32 -9.44 -27.95
CA ILE A 102 -7.28 -8.75 -27.10
C ILE A 102 -8.59 -8.51 -27.82
N SER A 103 -9.69 -8.71 -27.10
CA SER A 103 -11.03 -8.36 -27.54
C SER A 103 -11.52 -7.15 -26.74
N ALA A 104 -12.36 -6.32 -27.36
CA ALA A 104 -12.98 -5.21 -26.65
C ALA A 104 -13.83 -5.73 -25.49
N ALA A 105 -13.70 -5.11 -24.32
CA ALA A 105 -14.45 -5.48 -23.13
C ALA A 105 -14.64 -4.27 -22.22
N SER A 106 -15.74 -4.27 -21.47
CA SER A 106 -15.98 -3.29 -20.42
C SER A 106 -15.05 -3.52 -19.22
N PRO A 107 -14.70 -2.46 -18.48
CA PRO A 107 -13.90 -2.61 -17.27
C PRO A 107 -14.63 -3.47 -16.22
N PRO A 108 -13.91 -4.34 -15.49
CA PRO A 108 -14.52 -5.11 -14.42
C PRO A 108 -14.93 -4.20 -13.27
N PRO A 109 -15.96 -4.57 -12.50
CA PRO A 109 -16.39 -3.77 -11.36
C PRO A 109 -15.27 -3.61 -10.33
N ALA A 110 -15.25 -2.46 -9.67
CA ALA A 110 -14.39 -2.21 -8.54
C ALA A 110 -14.68 -3.20 -7.41
N ARG A 111 -13.64 -3.68 -6.73
CA ARG A 111 -13.80 -4.55 -5.55
C ARG A 111 -13.82 -3.69 -4.28
N PRO A 112 -14.58 -4.10 -3.25
CA PRO A 112 -14.45 -3.48 -1.94
C PRO A 112 -13.03 -3.68 -1.41
N ARG A 113 -12.55 -2.71 -0.61
CA ARG A 113 -11.26 -2.85 0.10
C ARG A 113 -11.33 -4.08 1.00
N ALA A 114 -10.33 -4.95 0.89
CA ALA A 114 -10.21 -6.11 1.75
C ALA A 114 -9.16 -5.87 2.83
N GLU A 115 -9.47 -6.31 4.04
CA GLU A 115 -8.52 -6.34 5.13
C GLU A 115 -7.47 -7.42 4.89
N ALA A 116 -6.18 -7.07 4.96
CA ALA A 116 -5.08 -8.01 4.79
C ALA A 116 -4.61 -8.60 6.12
N ILE A 117 -4.84 -7.92 7.26
CA ILE A 117 -4.44 -8.39 8.59
C ILE A 117 -5.44 -9.40 9.15
N GLY A 118 -4.93 -10.44 9.80
CA GLY A 118 -5.74 -11.50 10.40
C GLY A 118 -5.73 -12.78 9.59
N ARG A 119 -6.66 -13.70 9.91
CA ARG A 119 -6.70 -15.05 9.34
C ARG A 119 -7.58 -15.07 8.09
N HIS A 120 -7.09 -15.70 7.02
CA HIS A 120 -7.78 -15.83 5.74
C HIS A 120 -7.89 -17.30 5.35
N ARG A 121 -9.11 -17.83 5.28
CA ARG A 121 -9.35 -19.19 4.79
C ARG A 121 -9.11 -19.27 3.28
N GLN A 122 -8.31 -20.24 2.85
CA GLN A 122 -7.99 -20.54 1.47
C GLN A 122 -8.98 -21.59 0.89
N LYS A 123 -8.96 -21.78 -0.44
CA LYS A 123 -9.90 -22.69 -1.13
C LYS A 123 -9.77 -24.14 -0.69
N ASP A 124 -8.55 -24.58 -0.36
CA ASP A 124 -8.22 -25.92 0.12
C ASP A 124 -8.52 -26.11 1.63
N GLY A 125 -9.08 -25.09 2.29
CA GLY A 125 -9.40 -25.12 3.71
C GLY A 125 -8.26 -24.72 4.64
N ALA A 126 -7.03 -24.54 4.12
CA ALA A 126 -5.91 -24.02 4.90
C ALA A 126 -6.08 -22.52 5.20
N PHE A 127 -5.22 -21.98 6.06
CA PHE A 127 -5.25 -20.57 6.44
C PHE A 127 -3.97 -19.84 6.03
N ALA A 128 -4.14 -18.62 5.52
CA ALA A 128 -3.10 -17.60 5.49
C ALA A 128 -3.27 -16.67 6.70
N LEU A 129 -2.17 -16.21 7.29
CA LEU A 129 -2.15 -15.21 8.35
C LEU A 129 -1.50 -13.94 7.83
N GLY A 130 -2.22 -12.82 7.89
CA GLY A 130 -1.67 -11.50 7.64
C GLY A 130 -1.23 -10.81 8.93
N VAL A 131 0.02 -10.34 8.93
CA VAL A 131 0.61 -9.54 10.02
C VAL A 131 1.16 -8.23 9.43
N GLY A 132 0.78 -7.11 10.03
CA GLY A 132 1.23 -5.79 9.61
C GLY A 132 2.60 -5.44 10.21
N LEU A 133 3.43 -4.76 9.41
CA LEU A 133 4.67 -4.15 9.88
C LEU A 133 4.35 -2.79 10.50
N THR A 134 4.81 -2.56 11.73
CA THR A 134 4.64 -1.28 12.42
C THR A 134 5.27 -0.15 11.60
N PHE A 135 4.45 0.78 11.11
CA PHE A 135 4.83 1.85 10.17
C PHE A 135 5.59 1.37 8.93
N GLY A 136 5.38 0.12 8.50
CA GLY A 136 6.08 -0.46 7.34
C GLY A 136 7.51 -0.88 7.61
N HIS A 137 7.87 -1.08 8.88
CA HIS A 137 9.21 -1.43 9.30
C HIS A 137 9.21 -2.56 10.33
N ALA A 138 10.29 -3.32 10.34
CA ALA A 138 10.65 -4.26 11.39
C ALA A 138 12.17 -4.40 11.40
N HIS A 139 12.73 -4.73 12.56
CA HIS A 139 14.14 -5.12 12.64
C HIS A 139 14.35 -6.47 11.95
N ALA A 140 15.52 -6.65 11.33
CA ALA A 140 15.86 -7.90 10.63
C ALA A 140 15.77 -9.12 11.57
N GLY A 141 16.25 -9.00 12.81
CA GLY A 141 16.14 -10.07 13.82
C GLY A 141 14.69 -10.46 14.08
N THR A 142 13.79 -9.49 14.25
CA THR A 142 12.35 -9.73 14.46
C THR A 142 11.70 -10.44 13.27
N LEU A 143 12.10 -10.10 12.03
CA LEU A 143 11.63 -10.80 10.82
C LEU A 143 12.14 -12.23 10.75
N ILE A 144 13.40 -12.47 11.15
CA ILE A 144 13.99 -13.82 11.22
C ILE A 144 13.24 -14.67 12.26
N GLU A 145 12.97 -14.13 13.44
CA GLU A 145 12.19 -14.82 14.48
C GLU A 145 10.77 -15.16 14.02
N LEU A 146 10.08 -14.21 13.38
CA LEU A 146 8.76 -14.48 12.78
C LEU A 146 8.83 -15.60 11.75
N ALA A 147 9.86 -15.61 10.89
CA ALA A 147 10.04 -16.65 9.89
C ALA A 147 10.33 -18.03 10.52
N HIS A 148 11.12 -18.09 11.59
CA HIS A 148 11.38 -19.33 12.34
C HIS A 148 10.11 -19.89 12.96
N VAL A 149 9.32 -19.06 13.65
CA VAL A 149 8.05 -19.49 14.25
C VAL A 149 7.06 -19.93 13.17
N ALA A 150 6.93 -19.16 12.09
CA ALA A 150 6.04 -19.51 10.98
C ALA A 150 6.43 -20.86 10.36
N LYS A 151 7.73 -21.10 10.12
CA LYS A 151 8.23 -22.36 9.58
C LYS A 151 7.99 -23.52 10.54
N ALA A 152 8.25 -23.34 11.84
CA ALA A 152 7.97 -24.35 12.88
C ALA A 152 6.47 -24.71 12.94
N ASN A 153 5.60 -23.75 12.65
CA ASN A 153 4.15 -23.92 12.56
C ASN A 153 3.67 -24.40 11.17
N GLY A 154 4.58 -24.75 10.26
CA GLY A 154 4.26 -25.37 8.97
C GLY A 154 4.07 -24.41 7.79
N ALA A 155 4.36 -23.12 7.95
CA ALA A 155 4.35 -22.19 6.82
C ALA A 155 5.35 -22.64 5.75
N LYS A 156 4.93 -22.53 4.49
CA LYS A 156 5.74 -22.83 3.32
C LYS A 156 6.12 -21.58 2.53
N TRP A 157 5.43 -20.46 2.78
CA TRP A 157 5.65 -19.22 2.07
C TRP A 157 5.37 -18.01 2.97
N VAL A 158 6.01 -16.90 2.58
CA VAL A 158 5.72 -15.55 3.07
C VAL A 158 5.64 -14.65 1.83
N ARG A 159 4.65 -13.76 1.78
CA ARG A 159 4.43 -12.84 0.66
C ARG A 159 4.06 -11.45 1.17
N PRO A 160 4.59 -10.37 0.57
CA PRO A 160 4.07 -9.04 0.84
C PRO A 160 2.62 -8.93 0.36
N ALA A 161 1.86 -8.10 1.05
CA ALA A 161 0.50 -7.71 0.71
C ALA A 161 0.38 -6.18 0.82
N PRO A 162 -0.68 -5.59 0.24
CA PRO A 162 -0.99 -4.17 0.44
C PRO A 162 -1.04 -3.76 1.90
N ASP A 163 -0.97 -2.46 2.15
CA ASP A 163 -1.08 -1.87 3.50
C ASP A 163 0.00 -2.31 4.49
N ARG A 164 1.21 -2.59 3.98
CA ARG A 164 2.42 -2.91 4.78
C ARG A 164 2.27 -4.24 5.54
N VAL A 165 1.62 -5.21 4.93
CA VAL A 165 1.32 -6.53 5.52
C VAL A 165 2.21 -7.61 4.91
N LEU A 166 2.58 -8.59 5.72
CA LEU A 166 3.10 -9.88 5.28
C LEU A 166 2.02 -10.94 5.46
N LEU A 167 1.75 -11.71 4.40
CA LEU A 167 0.95 -12.93 4.46
C LEU A 167 1.89 -14.12 4.65
N LEU A 168 1.57 -15.00 5.59
CA LEU A 168 2.29 -16.23 5.87
C LEU A 168 1.33 -17.42 5.75
N GLY A 169 1.82 -18.56 5.26
CA GLY A 169 1.02 -19.77 5.20
C GLY A 169 1.65 -20.88 4.35
N PRO A 170 0.89 -21.94 4.04
CA PRO A 170 -0.42 -22.24 4.63
C PRO A 170 -0.28 -22.71 6.08
N PHE A 171 -1.37 -22.61 6.85
CA PHE A 171 -1.46 -23.10 8.23
C PHE A 171 -2.74 -23.91 8.45
N SER A 172 -2.72 -24.79 9.45
CA SER A 172 -3.95 -25.18 10.15
C SER A 172 -4.49 -24.00 10.96
N GLU A 173 -5.74 -24.03 11.41
CA GLU A 173 -6.30 -22.95 12.22
C GLU A 173 -5.54 -22.73 13.54
N ALA A 174 -5.17 -23.83 14.20
CA ALA A 174 -4.40 -23.80 15.45
C ALA A 174 -3.01 -23.16 15.23
N ASN A 175 -2.31 -23.55 14.17
CA ASN A 175 -0.98 -23.03 13.85
C ASN A 175 -1.01 -21.57 13.42
N ALA A 176 -2.06 -21.14 12.71
CA ALA A 176 -2.28 -19.72 12.40
C ALA A 176 -2.46 -18.90 13.69
N THR A 177 -3.18 -19.45 14.68
CA THR A 177 -3.41 -18.81 15.97
C THR A 177 -2.12 -18.72 16.79
N ALA A 178 -1.36 -19.80 16.88
CA ALA A 178 -0.05 -19.81 17.56
C ALA A 178 0.94 -18.82 16.92
N THR A 179 0.99 -18.77 15.59
CA THR A 179 1.84 -17.83 14.85
C THR A 179 1.41 -16.38 15.08
N ARG A 180 0.09 -16.11 15.15
CA ARG A 180 -0.44 -14.77 15.47
C ARG A 180 0.02 -14.31 16.85
N ILE A 181 -0.06 -15.17 17.87
CA ILE A 181 0.37 -14.85 19.24
C ILE A 181 1.86 -14.53 19.28
N ALA A 182 2.69 -15.29 18.56
CA ALA A 182 4.12 -14.99 18.46
C ALA A 182 4.39 -13.66 17.74
N ALA A 183 3.69 -13.39 16.65
CA ALA A 183 3.81 -12.12 15.92
C ALA A 183 3.44 -10.92 16.80
N GLU A 184 2.40 -11.04 17.62
CA GLU A 184 1.99 -10.03 18.59
C GLU A 184 3.09 -9.77 19.64
N ARG A 185 3.73 -10.83 20.17
CA ARG A 185 4.89 -10.70 21.09
C ARG A 185 6.10 -10.03 20.45
N PHE A 186 6.21 -10.09 19.12
CA PHE A 186 7.26 -9.44 18.34
C PHE A 186 6.88 -8.03 17.87
N ASP A 187 5.79 -7.47 18.42
CA ASP A 187 5.27 -6.13 18.11
C ASP A 187 4.78 -5.93 16.66
N PHE A 188 4.43 -7.03 15.96
CA PHE A 188 3.70 -6.92 14.69
C PHE A 188 2.23 -6.56 14.93
N VAL A 189 1.63 -5.87 13.96
CA VAL A 189 0.21 -5.55 13.98
C VAL A 189 -0.60 -6.78 13.58
N THR A 190 -1.32 -7.39 14.51
CA THR A 190 -2.14 -8.59 14.23
C THR A 190 -3.65 -8.35 14.25
N ALA A 191 -4.08 -7.12 14.59
CA ALA A 191 -5.48 -6.74 14.65
C ALA A 191 -5.80 -5.67 13.59
N PRO A 192 -6.92 -5.80 12.84
CA PRO A 192 -7.33 -4.79 11.87
C PRO A 192 -7.55 -3.39 12.46
N ARG A 193 -7.99 -3.30 13.72
CA ARG A 193 -8.29 -2.03 14.41
C ARG A 193 -7.12 -1.49 15.25
N ASP A 194 -5.91 -1.99 15.03
CA ASP A 194 -4.73 -1.52 15.74
C ASP A 194 -4.48 -0.02 15.46
N PRO A 195 -4.35 0.84 16.49
CA PRO A 195 -4.26 2.28 16.33
C PRO A 195 -3.02 2.70 15.52
N ARG A 196 -1.96 1.90 15.51
CA ARG A 196 -0.74 2.17 14.71
C ARG A 196 -1.03 2.21 13.22
N ARG A 197 -2.12 1.58 12.75
CA ARG A 197 -2.51 1.61 11.33
C ARG A 197 -3.03 2.96 10.86
N ARG A 198 -3.51 3.78 11.79
CA ARG A 198 -3.95 5.15 11.52
C ARG A 198 -2.80 6.13 11.37
N ILE A 199 -1.57 5.69 11.64
CA ILE A 199 -0.40 6.56 11.54
C ILE A 199 0.46 6.15 10.35
N VAL A 200 0.83 7.14 9.55
CA VAL A 200 1.83 6.98 8.50
C VAL A 200 3.08 7.73 8.94
N ALA A 201 4.18 7.02 9.18
CA ALA A 201 5.41 7.60 9.67
C ALA A 201 6.60 7.27 8.77
N CYS A 202 7.41 8.28 8.45
CA CYS A 202 8.72 8.04 7.86
C CYS A 202 9.73 7.66 8.96
N PRO A 203 10.93 7.14 8.64
CA PRO A 203 11.91 6.77 9.66
C PRO A 203 12.21 7.89 10.67
N GLY A 204 12.39 9.13 10.17
CA GLY A 204 12.89 10.23 10.99
C GLY A 204 14.33 10.01 11.47
N ALA A 205 14.78 10.87 12.39
CA ALA A 205 16.08 10.73 13.05
C ALA A 205 16.09 9.51 14.01
N PRO A 206 17.25 8.88 14.26
CA PRO A 206 18.54 9.06 13.58
C PRO A 206 18.63 8.26 12.25
N ALA A 207 17.63 7.44 11.92
CA ALA A 207 17.67 6.55 10.76
C ALA A 207 17.67 7.26 9.40
N CYS A 208 17.31 8.54 9.37
CA CYS A 208 17.31 9.41 8.19
C CYS A 208 18.14 10.66 8.49
N ALA A 209 19.18 10.90 7.69
CA ALA A 209 20.06 12.08 7.83
C ALA A 209 19.34 13.43 7.61
N SER A 210 18.15 13.41 6.99
CA SER A 210 17.32 14.62 6.85
C SER A 210 16.27 14.76 7.95
N GLY A 211 16.14 13.79 8.85
CA GLY A 211 15.16 13.82 9.93
C GLY A 211 15.60 14.78 11.03
N LEU A 212 14.68 15.62 11.48
CA LEU A 212 14.83 16.55 12.61
C LEU A 212 14.13 16.03 13.88
N ILE A 213 13.23 15.05 13.74
CA ILE A 213 12.58 14.35 14.85
C ILE A 213 12.60 12.84 14.65
N ALA A 214 12.49 12.07 15.74
CA ALA A 214 12.37 10.62 15.74
C ALA A 214 10.94 10.17 15.37
N ALA A 215 10.56 10.38 14.12
CA ALA A 215 9.18 10.23 13.64
C ALA A 215 8.53 8.87 13.96
N ARG A 216 9.25 7.74 13.83
CA ARG A 216 8.69 6.42 14.18
C ARG A 216 8.50 6.22 15.69
N ALA A 217 9.42 6.73 16.51
CA ALA A 217 9.29 6.65 17.96
C ALA A 217 8.09 7.47 18.43
N LEU A 218 7.98 8.70 17.94
CA LEU A 218 6.82 9.56 18.21
C LEU A 218 5.51 8.95 17.71
N ALA A 219 5.50 8.33 16.52
CA ALA A 219 4.33 7.63 16.01
C ALA A 219 3.90 6.46 16.90
N ALA A 220 4.86 5.72 17.48
CA ALA A 220 4.55 4.63 18.40
C ALA A 220 3.89 5.15 19.68
N GLU A 221 4.39 6.26 20.23
CA GLU A 221 3.82 6.91 21.41
C GLU A 221 2.41 7.46 21.13
N LEU A 222 2.25 8.20 20.02
CA LEU A 222 0.94 8.69 19.59
C LEU A 222 -0.10 7.56 19.46
N ALA A 223 0.29 6.41 18.90
CA ALA A 223 -0.63 5.29 18.73
C ALA A 223 -1.21 4.76 20.05
N GLN A 224 -0.51 4.92 21.18
CA GLN A 224 -0.99 4.49 22.50
C GLN A 224 -2.08 5.40 23.05
N HIS A 225 -2.12 6.67 22.62
CA HIS A 225 -2.99 7.69 23.18
C HIS A 225 -4.07 8.19 22.22
N LEU A 226 -3.95 7.90 20.92
CA LEU A 226 -4.95 8.30 19.94
C LEU A 226 -6.31 7.65 20.27
N PRO A 227 -7.41 8.43 20.33
CA PRO A 227 -8.73 7.88 20.52
C PRO A 227 -9.09 6.96 19.34
N PRO A 228 -9.92 5.92 19.55
CA PRO A 228 -10.45 5.12 18.44
C PRO A 228 -11.14 6.02 17.41
N SER A 229 -10.95 5.74 16.11
CA SER A 229 -11.78 6.33 15.06
C SER A 229 -12.13 5.30 14.00
N ASP A 230 -13.39 5.35 13.56
CA ASP A 230 -13.95 4.43 12.55
C ASP A 230 -13.77 4.94 11.12
N ASP A 231 -13.48 6.24 10.97
CA ASP A 231 -13.26 6.90 9.67
C ASP A 231 -11.90 6.55 9.03
N GLY A 232 -10.99 5.94 9.80
CA GLY A 232 -9.65 5.58 9.33
C GLY A 232 -8.77 6.78 8.97
N THR A 233 -9.10 7.98 9.46
CA THR A 233 -8.38 9.22 9.16
C THR A 233 -6.90 9.09 9.54
N PRO A 234 -5.96 9.28 8.59
CA PRO A 234 -4.54 9.09 8.86
C PRO A 234 -3.92 10.30 9.56
N VAL A 235 -3.13 10.05 10.60
CA VAL A 235 -2.16 11.00 11.14
C VAL A 235 -0.83 10.77 10.44
N HIS A 236 -0.26 11.80 9.84
CA HIS A 236 1.07 11.71 9.24
C HIS A 236 2.11 12.24 10.22
N VAL A 237 3.15 11.44 10.50
CA VAL A 237 4.31 11.88 11.30
C VAL A 237 5.54 11.89 10.40
N SER A 238 6.02 13.07 10.08
CA SER A 238 7.17 13.28 9.19
C SER A 238 8.37 13.80 9.94
N GLY A 239 9.51 13.14 9.77
CA GLY A 239 10.77 13.60 10.35
C GLY A 239 11.26 14.94 9.80
N CYS A 240 10.78 15.36 8.61
CA CYS A 240 11.14 16.62 7.96
C CYS A 240 10.11 17.00 6.89
N ALA A 241 10.28 18.16 6.26
CA ALA A 241 9.37 18.67 5.24
C ALA A 241 9.30 17.84 3.94
N LYS A 242 10.17 16.83 3.74
CA LYS A 242 10.15 15.99 2.52
C LYS A 242 8.86 15.19 2.37
N GLY A 243 8.24 14.78 3.48
CA GLY A 243 6.97 14.06 3.47
C GLY A 243 7.04 12.66 2.87
N CYS A 244 8.18 11.96 2.96
CA CYS A 244 8.44 10.76 2.17
C CYS A 244 7.42 9.62 2.36
N ALA A 245 6.89 9.46 3.58
CA ALA A 245 5.94 8.38 3.87
C ALA A 245 4.50 8.71 3.41
N HIS A 246 4.14 9.99 3.36
CA HIS A 246 2.84 10.47 2.89
C HIS A 246 2.98 11.87 2.25
N PRO A 247 3.29 11.93 0.93
CA PRO A 247 3.53 13.22 0.26
C PRO A 247 2.27 14.08 0.07
N ALA A 248 1.09 13.46 0.08
CA ALA A 248 -0.19 14.15 -0.05
C ALA A 248 -0.59 14.82 1.28
N SER A 249 -1.67 15.60 1.26
CA SER A 249 -2.26 16.12 2.49
C SER A 249 -2.81 15.00 3.38
N ALA A 250 -2.76 15.23 4.69
CA ALA A 250 -3.45 14.45 5.70
C ALA A 250 -4.25 15.43 6.59
N PRO A 251 -5.36 14.99 7.20
CA PRO A 251 -6.13 15.83 8.12
C PRO A 251 -5.27 16.37 9.27
N LEU A 252 -4.31 15.58 9.73
CA LEU A 252 -3.32 16.01 10.71
C LEU A 252 -1.92 15.51 10.32
N THR A 253 -0.97 16.44 10.24
CA THR A 253 0.44 16.15 10.01
C THR A 253 1.29 16.77 11.13
N VAL A 254 2.16 15.96 11.73
CA VAL A 254 3.29 16.41 12.55
C VAL A 254 4.53 16.40 11.68
N VAL A 255 5.28 17.50 11.65
CA VAL A 255 6.51 17.63 10.85
C VAL A 255 7.67 18.09 11.72
N GLY A 256 8.82 17.42 11.61
CA GLY A 256 10.06 17.88 12.23
C GLY A 256 10.59 19.14 11.56
N THR A 257 10.92 20.13 12.36
CA THR A 257 11.47 21.43 11.96
C THR A 257 12.62 21.83 12.88
N GLU A 258 13.35 22.89 12.55
CA GLU A 258 14.40 23.43 13.42
C GLU A 258 13.86 23.97 14.75
N GLN A 259 12.55 24.29 14.81
CA GLN A 259 11.85 24.78 15.99
C GLN A 259 11.15 23.65 16.78
N GLY A 260 11.42 22.38 16.44
CA GLY A 260 10.75 21.21 17.02
C GLY A 260 9.64 20.66 16.13
N CYS A 261 8.56 20.17 16.73
CA CYS A 261 7.42 19.56 16.05
C CYS A 261 6.44 20.62 15.55
N GLY A 262 6.36 20.81 14.24
CA GLY A 262 5.32 21.60 13.58
C GLY A 262 4.01 20.83 13.44
N ILE A 263 2.88 21.47 13.70
CA ILE A 263 1.54 20.93 13.47
C ILE A 263 0.93 21.55 12.20
N VAL A 264 0.43 20.70 11.31
CA VAL A 264 -0.28 21.09 10.09
C VAL A 264 -1.64 20.38 10.07
N ARG A 265 -2.70 21.15 9.80
CA ARG A 265 -4.06 20.62 9.60
C ARG A 265 -4.42 20.66 8.12
N ASP A 266 -5.09 19.61 7.65
CA ASP A 266 -5.56 19.46 6.25
C ASP A 266 -4.47 19.74 5.21
N GLY A 267 -3.25 19.33 5.52
CA GLY A 267 -2.05 19.70 4.76
C GLY A 267 -0.98 18.61 4.78
N SER A 268 0.07 18.85 4.01
CA SER A 268 1.21 17.92 3.90
C SER A 268 2.37 18.37 4.79
N ALA A 269 3.42 17.57 4.88
CA ALA A 269 4.65 17.97 5.57
C ALA A 269 5.37 19.18 4.96
N ARG A 270 4.97 19.62 3.75
CA ARG A 270 5.52 20.81 3.07
C ARG A 270 4.76 22.09 3.40
N THR A 271 3.57 21.95 3.97
CA THR A 271 2.74 23.09 4.36
C THR A 271 3.35 23.76 5.58
N ALA A 272 3.31 25.09 5.65
CA ALA A 272 3.77 25.84 6.82
C ALA A 272 2.97 25.42 8.06
N PRO A 273 3.64 25.03 9.17
CA PRO A 273 2.97 24.70 10.42
C PRO A 273 2.17 25.88 10.99
N SER A 274 1.01 25.58 11.58
CA SER A 274 0.20 26.56 12.32
C SER A 274 0.70 26.78 13.74
N ALA A 275 1.47 25.84 14.28
CA ALA A 275 2.06 25.88 15.61
C ALA A 275 3.32 25.00 15.66
N TYR A 276 4.20 25.30 16.61
CA TYR A 276 5.41 24.54 16.91
C TYR A 276 5.42 24.16 18.37
N LEU A 277 5.82 22.93 18.67
CA LEU A 277 5.91 22.39 20.02
C LEU A 277 7.20 21.62 20.21
N ASP A 278 7.64 21.51 21.45
CA ASP A 278 8.65 20.54 21.81
C ASP A 278 8.13 19.11 21.54
N PRO A 279 8.98 18.17 21.06
CA PRO A 279 8.59 16.76 20.94
C PRO A 279 7.99 16.14 22.20
N ALA A 280 8.31 16.63 23.40
CA ALA A 280 7.73 16.15 24.66
C ALA A 280 6.23 16.50 24.81
N ASP A 281 5.78 17.61 24.22
CA ASP A 281 4.41 18.13 24.39
C ASP A 281 3.47 17.72 23.24
N ILE A 282 4.04 17.28 22.12
CA ILE A 282 3.29 17.05 20.88
C ILE A 282 2.23 15.94 21.02
N VAL A 283 2.48 14.91 21.83
CA VAL A 283 1.54 13.79 21.99
C VAL A 283 0.26 14.27 22.63
N THR A 284 0.37 15.00 23.74
CA THR A 284 -0.76 15.59 24.46
C THR A 284 -1.59 16.48 23.54
N GLU A 285 -0.93 17.36 22.79
CA GLU A 285 -1.62 18.28 21.89
C GLU A 285 -2.34 17.55 20.74
N ILE A 286 -1.70 16.57 20.11
CA ILE A 286 -2.30 15.81 19.01
C ILE A 286 -3.52 15.01 19.48
N VAL A 287 -3.45 14.41 20.67
CA VAL A 287 -4.59 13.71 21.28
C VAL A 287 -5.73 14.67 21.57
N ARG A 288 -5.43 15.87 22.10
CA ARG A 288 -6.42 16.92 22.34
C ARG A 288 -7.10 17.39 21.05
N ILE A 289 -6.34 17.55 19.97
CA ILE A 289 -6.89 17.93 18.65
C ILE A 289 -7.79 16.81 18.12
N ALA A 290 -7.30 15.56 18.14
CA ALA A 290 -8.06 14.40 17.65
C ALA A 290 -9.37 14.16 18.44
N GLY A 291 -9.38 14.44 19.75
CA GLY A 291 -10.58 14.34 20.58
C GLY A 291 -11.67 15.37 20.23
N LYS A 292 -11.29 16.63 20.01
CA LYS A 292 -12.24 17.72 19.69
C LYS A 292 -12.90 17.55 18.32
N THR A 293 -12.17 17.02 17.34
CA THR A 293 -12.75 16.74 16.01
C THR A 293 -13.86 15.70 16.08
N ARG A 294 -13.82 14.75 17.02
CA ARG A 294 -14.88 13.75 17.20
C ARG A 294 -16.16 14.37 17.77
N GLU A 295 -16.04 15.19 18.82
CA GLU A 295 -17.19 15.88 19.43
C GLU A 295 -17.96 16.76 18.43
N ALA A 296 -17.26 17.33 17.45
CA ALA A 296 -17.88 18.14 16.39
C ALA A 296 -18.51 17.32 15.24
N VAL A 297 -18.17 16.03 15.11
CA VAL A 297 -18.75 15.12 14.10
C VAL A 297 -19.95 14.36 14.68
N ASP A 298 -19.95 14.11 16.00
CA ASP A 298 -21.04 13.44 16.72
C ASP A 298 -22.17 14.40 17.16
N ALA A 299 -22.02 15.72 16.94
CA ALA A 299 -23.00 16.77 17.26
C ALA A 299 -23.76 17.24 16.02
#